data_AF-A0A345I1G0-F1
#
_entry.id   AF-A0A345I1G0-F1
#
_cell.length_a   1.000
_cell.length_b   1.000
_cell.length_c   1.000
_cell.angle_alpha   90.00
_cell.angle_beta   90.00
_cell.angle_gamma   90.00
#
_symmetry.space_group_name_H-M   'P 1'
#
loop_
_entity.id
_entity.type
_entity.pdbx_description
1 polymer ?
#
loop_
_entity_poly.entity_id
_entity_poly.type
_entity_poly.pdbx_seq_one_letter_code
_entity_poly.pdbx_strand_id
1 'polypeptide(L)'
;MSDNGINDPLPRMSKVKAEEWARHWTESMARTAKAEIQPETDPELSAASFTHCVGERDEVAGDGRFTLRYSVRAKLPKKQHAQAIRAIRDTLKRKGFEIVGYRSDASKNPANLVDAKHPEDHQAISAEDIDDSLLVLIVNTPCLLPPGVSQQQF
;
A
#
# COMPACT_ATOMS: atom_id res chain seq x y z
N MET A 1 20.63 17.90 21.75
CA MET A 1 20.57 17.42 20.35
C MET A 1 19.47 16.40 20.35
N SER A 2 18.28 16.76 19.88
CA SER A 2 17.16 15.85 19.80
C SER A 2 17.37 14.96 18.58
N ASP A 3 17.57 13.66 18.80
CA ASP A 3 17.40 12.66 17.75
C ASP A 3 16.03 12.87 17.13
N ASN A 4 15.97 13.37 15.90
CA ASN A 4 14.72 13.68 15.19
C ASN A 4 14.00 12.41 14.71
N GLY A 5 14.04 11.33 15.49
CA GLY A 5 13.48 10.01 15.13
C GLY A 5 14.26 9.26 14.05
N ILE A 6 15.41 9.78 13.59
CA ILE A 6 16.23 9.16 12.52
C ILE A 6 16.67 7.72 12.85
N ASN A 7 16.79 7.43 14.14
CA ASN A 7 17.23 6.16 14.71
C ASN A 7 16.11 5.41 15.43
N ASP A 8 14.85 5.84 15.28
CA ASP A 8 13.72 5.15 15.90
C ASP A 8 13.69 3.67 15.45
N PRO A 9 13.28 2.75 16.34
CA PRO A 9 13.28 1.34 16.03
C PRO A 9 12.33 1.03 14.88
N LEU A 10 12.85 0.48 13.79
CA LEU A 10 12.05 0.11 12.63
C LEU A 10 11.21 -1.15 12.93
N PRO A 11 9.96 -1.22 12.44
CA PRO A 11 9.18 -2.44 12.46
C PRO A 11 9.90 -3.56 11.69
N ARG A 12 9.82 -4.78 12.23
CA ARG A 12 10.55 -5.94 11.70
C ARG A 12 9.66 -6.87 10.92
N MET A 13 10.06 -7.17 9.69
CA MET A 13 9.34 -8.10 8.81
C MET A 13 10.28 -8.65 7.72
N SER A 14 10.11 -9.91 7.33
CA SER A 14 10.77 -10.46 6.14
C SER A 14 10.05 -9.98 4.87
N LYS A 15 10.76 -9.97 3.72
CA LYS A 15 10.14 -9.65 2.42
C LYS A 15 8.94 -10.55 2.10
N VAL A 16 9.07 -11.86 2.37
CA VAL A 16 7.98 -12.84 2.18
C VAL A 16 6.75 -12.47 3.01
N LYS A 17 6.93 -12.19 4.31
CA LYS A 17 5.81 -11.84 5.19
C LYS A 17 5.17 -10.50 4.80
N ALA A 18 5.98 -9.54 4.34
CA ALA A 18 5.49 -8.26 3.83
C ALA A 18 4.62 -8.45 2.58
N GLU A 19 5.05 -9.31 1.65
CA GLU A 19 4.28 -9.63 0.46
C GLU A 19 2.98 -10.36 0.77
N GLU A 20 3.02 -11.39 1.63
CA GLU A 20 1.82 -12.13 2.06
C GLU A 20 0.79 -11.21 2.72
N TRP A 21 1.25 -10.32 3.60
CA TRP A 21 0.41 -9.32 4.23
C TRP A 21 -0.19 -8.35 3.21
N ALA A 22 0.61 -7.85 2.26
CA ALA A 22 0.14 -6.94 1.24
C ALA A 22 -0.87 -7.59 0.29
N ARG A 23 -0.61 -8.84 -0.12
CA ARG A 23 -1.52 -9.67 -0.90
C ARG A 23 -2.86 -9.83 -0.19
N HIS A 24 -2.86 -10.20 1.10
CA HIS A 24 -4.07 -10.32 1.90
C HIS A 24 -4.95 -9.07 1.84
N TRP A 25 -4.36 -7.88 1.96
CA TRP A 25 -5.10 -6.63 1.92
C TRP A 25 -5.64 -6.30 0.54
N THR A 26 -4.86 -6.49 -0.52
CA THR A 26 -5.35 -6.30 -1.89
C THR A 26 -6.51 -7.23 -2.23
N GLU A 27 -6.45 -8.50 -1.82
CA GLU A 27 -7.56 -9.44 -1.98
C GLU A 27 -8.78 -9.04 -1.15
N SER A 28 -8.57 -8.55 0.09
CA SER A 28 -9.66 -8.05 0.93
C SER A 28 -10.35 -6.84 0.29
N MET A 29 -9.60 -5.92 -0.30
CA MET A 29 -10.15 -4.78 -1.03
C MET A 29 -10.91 -5.23 -2.28
N ALA A 30 -10.35 -6.14 -3.07
CA ALA A 30 -11.01 -6.69 -4.25
C ALA A 30 -12.33 -7.37 -3.91
N ARG A 31 -12.36 -8.22 -2.87
CA ARG A 31 -13.60 -8.84 -2.36
C ARG A 31 -14.63 -7.80 -1.92
N THR A 32 -14.18 -6.75 -1.23
CA THR A 32 -15.06 -5.64 -0.77
C THR A 32 -15.66 -4.88 -1.96
N ALA A 33 -14.85 -4.63 -2.99
CA ALA A 33 -15.26 -3.97 -4.22
C ALA A 33 -16.08 -4.86 -5.16
N LYS A 34 -16.14 -6.18 -4.91
CA LYS A 34 -16.64 -7.18 -5.86
C LYS A 34 -15.92 -7.11 -7.22
N ALA A 35 -14.62 -6.83 -7.17
CA ALA A 35 -13.75 -6.71 -8.33
C ALA A 35 -12.90 -7.97 -8.50
N GLU A 36 -12.56 -8.31 -9.73
CA GLU A 36 -11.75 -9.49 -10.07
C GLU A 36 -10.28 -9.08 -10.27
N ILE A 37 -9.37 -9.52 -9.39
CA ILE A 37 -7.94 -9.29 -9.58
C ILE A 37 -7.51 -9.94 -10.89
N GLN A 38 -6.91 -9.15 -11.77
CA GLN A 38 -6.39 -9.64 -13.03
C GLN A 38 -5.05 -10.33 -12.79
N PRO A 39 -4.78 -11.46 -13.46
CA PRO A 39 -3.46 -12.07 -13.41
C PRO A 39 -2.41 -11.09 -13.93
N GLU A 40 -1.20 -11.21 -13.41
CA GLU A 40 -0.04 -10.50 -13.96
C GLU A 40 0.12 -10.93 -15.43
N THR A 41 -0.02 -9.97 -16.34
CA THR A 41 0.09 -10.23 -17.78
C THR A 41 1.55 -10.26 -18.24
N ASP A 42 2.45 -9.75 -17.41
CA ASP A 42 3.89 -9.71 -17.64
C ASP A 42 4.60 -10.34 -16.42
N PRO A 43 5.24 -11.51 -16.58
CA PRO A 43 5.99 -12.17 -15.52
C PRO A 43 7.17 -11.35 -14.99
N GLU A 44 7.66 -10.37 -15.74
CA GLU A 44 8.72 -9.46 -15.30
C GLU A 44 8.18 -8.32 -14.42
N LEU A 45 6.87 -8.05 -14.47
CA LEU A 45 6.19 -7.06 -13.64
C LEU A 45 5.49 -7.73 -12.45
N SER A 46 6.30 -8.20 -11.51
CA SER A 46 5.78 -8.68 -10.21
C SER A 46 4.94 -7.60 -9.53
N ALA A 47 3.82 -7.99 -8.93
CA ALA A 47 3.02 -7.10 -8.09
C ALA A 47 3.84 -6.50 -6.94
N ALA A 48 4.87 -7.21 -6.48
CA ALA A 48 5.74 -6.78 -5.38
C ALA A 48 6.99 -6.05 -5.90
N SER A 49 7.10 -4.76 -5.57
CA SER A 49 8.30 -3.96 -5.80
C SER A 49 8.98 -3.64 -4.48
N PHE A 50 10.19 -4.16 -4.28
CA PHE A 50 11.01 -3.89 -3.10
C PHE A 50 12.08 -2.86 -3.43
N THR A 51 12.20 -1.84 -2.60
CA THR A 51 13.24 -0.81 -2.73
C THR A 51 13.98 -0.61 -1.42
N HIS A 52 15.18 -0.03 -1.48
CA HIS A 52 15.89 0.40 -0.28
C HIS A 52 15.12 1.55 0.40
N CYS A 53 15.18 1.60 1.73
CA CYS A 53 14.75 2.80 2.43
C CYS A 53 15.79 3.91 2.19
N VAL A 54 15.30 5.09 1.83
CA VAL A 54 16.11 6.28 1.60
C VAL A 54 15.74 7.31 2.67
N GLY A 55 16.73 7.78 3.43
CA GLY A 55 16.56 8.84 4.42
C GLY A 55 16.35 10.21 3.78
N GLU A 56 16.01 11.22 4.57
CA GLU A 56 15.72 12.58 4.07
C GLU A 56 16.89 13.25 3.32
N ARG A 57 18.11 12.77 3.54
CA ARG A 57 19.34 13.26 2.89
C ARG A 57 19.93 12.26 1.88
N ASP A 58 19.08 11.46 1.26
CA ASP A 58 19.47 10.39 0.32
C ASP A 58 20.36 9.29 0.95
N GLU A 59 20.26 9.13 2.27
CA GLU A 59 21.02 8.15 3.04
C GLU A 59 20.44 6.75 2.82
N VAL A 60 21.30 5.78 2.48
CA VAL A 60 20.92 4.37 2.32
C VAL A 60 21.71 3.52 3.30
N ALA A 61 21.00 2.80 4.17
CA ALA A 61 21.62 1.90 5.15
C ALA A 61 22.05 0.57 4.53
N GLY A 62 23.17 0.02 5.01
CA GLY A 62 23.67 -1.30 4.62
C GLY A 62 23.03 -2.48 5.36
N ASP A 63 22.06 -2.22 6.25
CA ASP A 63 21.41 -3.24 7.08
C ASP A 63 20.26 -3.99 6.38
N GLY A 64 20.07 -3.73 5.08
CA GLY A 64 19.09 -4.42 4.26
C GLY A 64 17.63 -4.00 4.51
N ARG A 65 17.40 -2.89 5.22
CA ARG A 65 16.07 -2.29 5.36
C ARG A 65 15.44 -1.99 3.99
N PHE A 66 14.13 -2.18 3.89
CA PHE A 66 13.41 -2.09 2.63
C PHE A 66 12.01 -1.48 2.79
N THR A 67 11.46 -0.97 1.69
CA THR A 67 10.02 -0.75 1.56
C THR A 67 9.45 -1.71 0.53
N LEU A 68 8.15 -2.01 0.65
CA LEU A 68 7.39 -2.75 -0.33
C LEU A 68 6.28 -1.87 -0.87
N ARG A 69 6.19 -1.77 -2.19
CA ARG A 69 4.98 -1.38 -2.91
C ARG A 69 4.39 -2.62 -3.56
N TYR A 70 3.23 -3.05 -3.10
CA TYR A 70 2.47 -4.14 -3.70
C TYR A 70 1.28 -3.57 -4.47
N SER A 71 1.12 -3.91 -5.74
CA SER A 71 0.13 -3.27 -6.62
C SER A 71 -0.50 -4.28 -7.57
N VAL A 72 -1.83 -4.36 -7.55
CA VAL A 72 -2.60 -5.24 -8.44
C VAL A 72 -3.69 -4.47 -9.16
N ARG A 73 -4.07 -4.93 -10.34
CA ARG A 73 -5.22 -4.41 -11.10
C ARG A 73 -6.44 -5.27 -10.83
N ALA A 74 -7.58 -4.65 -10.58
CA ALA A 74 -8.84 -5.35 -10.33
C ALA A 74 -9.92 -4.86 -11.29
N LYS A 75 -10.53 -5.79 -12.03
CA LYS A 75 -11.55 -5.51 -13.03
C LYS A 75 -12.90 -5.24 -12.37
N LEU A 76 -13.48 -4.11 -12.73
CA LEU A 76 -14.78 -3.64 -12.26
C LEU A 76 -15.37 -2.64 -13.27
N PRO A 77 -16.63 -2.76 -13.71
CA PRO A 77 -17.24 -1.78 -14.62
C PRO A 77 -17.30 -0.37 -14.02
N LYS A 78 -17.02 0.69 -14.81
CA LYS A 78 -17.00 2.10 -14.37
C LYS A 78 -18.18 2.52 -13.49
N LYS A 79 -19.39 2.07 -13.87
CA LYS A 79 -20.63 2.36 -13.13
C LYS A 79 -20.62 1.91 -11.66
N GLN A 80 -19.73 0.99 -11.28
CA GLN A 80 -19.58 0.46 -9.93
C GLN A 80 -18.40 1.07 -9.16
N HIS A 81 -17.51 1.83 -9.80
CA HIS A 81 -16.27 2.35 -9.19
C HIS A 81 -16.55 3.19 -7.95
N ALA A 82 -17.47 4.15 -8.03
CA ALA A 82 -17.81 5.02 -6.90
C ALA A 82 -18.35 4.23 -5.70
N GLN A 83 -19.19 3.22 -5.96
CA GLN A 83 -19.72 2.35 -4.91
C GLN A 83 -18.62 1.49 -4.29
N ALA A 84 -17.73 0.93 -5.11
CA ALA A 84 -16.62 0.10 -4.65
C ALA A 84 -15.63 0.88 -3.78
N ILE A 85 -15.17 2.05 -4.22
CA ILE A 85 -14.25 2.90 -3.45
C ILE A 85 -14.90 3.32 -2.12
N ARG A 86 -16.20 3.64 -2.11
CA ARG A 86 -16.94 3.92 -0.87
C ARG A 86 -16.96 2.71 0.07
N ALA A 87 -17.23 1.51 -0.45
CA ALA A 87 -17.25 0.28 0.33
C ALA A 87 -15.88 -0.08 0.92
N ILE A 88 -14.80 0.12 0.15
CA ILE A 88 -13.42 -0.04 0.60
C ILE A 88 -13.14 0.95 1.74
N ARG A 89 -13.41 2.24 1.54
CA ARG A 89 -13.25 3.28 2.57
C ARG A 89 -13.94 2.90 3.88
N ASP A 90 -15.21 2.52 3.81
CA ASP A 90 -15.99 2.20 5.01
C ASP A 90 -15.47 0.94 5.70
N THR A 91 -14.97 -0.04 4.94
CA THR A 91 -14.32 -1.24 5.49
C THR A 91 -12.99 -0.93 6.16
N LEU A 92 -12.16 -0.08 5.55
CA LEU A 92 -10.88 0.35 6.12
C LEU A 92 -11.10 1.09 7.44
N LYS A 93 -12.07 2.02 7.49
CA LYS A 93 -12.47 2.69 8.74
C LYS A 93 -12.87 1.70 9.83
N ARG A 94 -13.71 0.72 9.52
CA ARG A 94 -14.13 -0.32 10.48
C ARG A 94 -12.97 -1.19 10.96
N LYS A 95 -11.90 -1.30 10.17
CA LYS A 95 -10.68 -2.05 10.49
C LYS A 95 -9.61 -1.19 11.18
N GLY A 96 -9.95 0.04 11.58
CA GLY A 96 -9.05 0.90 12.35
C GLY A 96 -8.10 1.77 11.52
N PHE A 97 -8.26 1.78 10.19
CA PHE A 97 -7.47 2.67 9.34
C PHE A 97 -8.01 4.09 9.38
N GLU A 98 -7.11 5.05 9.40
CA GLU A 98 -7.40 6.46 9.19
C GLU A 98 -7.50 6.74 7.69
N ILE A 99 -8.56 7.44 7.26
CA ILE A 99 -8.70 7.86 5.86
C ILE A 99 -8.03 9.22 5.68
N VAL A 100 -6.95 9.25 4.91
CA VAL A 100 -6.14 10.44 4.66
C VAL A 100 -6.45 11.08 3.30
N GLY A 101 -7.09 10.32 2.40
CA GLY A 101 -7.53 10.79 1.10
C GLY A 101 -8.84 10.12 0.69
N TYR A 102 -9.77 10.89 0.12
CA TYR A 102 -10.99 10.33 -0.47
C TYR A 102 -11.48 11.23 -1.60
N ARG A 103 -11.87 10.62 -2.72
CA ARG A 103 -12.49 11.30 -3.85
C ARG A 103 -13.62 10.45 -4.44
N SER A 104 -14.67 11.13 -4.88
CA SER A 104 -15.72 10.56 -5.73
C SER A 104 -16.32 11.71 -6.55
N ASP A 105 -15.57 12.15 -7.55
CA ASP A 105 -15.88 13.28 -8.41
C ASP A 105 -15.55 12.92 -9.87
N ALA A 106 -16.59 12.75 -10.69
CA ALA A 106 -16.45 12.35 -12.09
C ALA A 106 -15.75 13.38 -12.97
N SER A 107 -15.55 14.62 -12.50
CA SER A 107 -14.81 15.67 -13.21
C SER A 107 -13.29 15.62 -13.01
N LYS A 108 -12.82 14.71 -12.14
CA LYS A 108 -11.40 14.57 -11.77
C LYS A 108 -10.82 13.25 -12.28
N ASN A 109 -9.49 13.21 -12.35
CA ASN A 109 -8.73 11.99 -12.63
C ASN A 109 -7.69 11.77 -11.50
N PRO A 110 -7.69 10.61 -10.81
CA PRO A 110 -8.77 9.61 -10.80
C PRO A 110 -10.09 10.23 -10.31
N ALA A 111 -11.21 9.67 -10.75
CA ALA A 111 -12.53 10.13 -10.34
C ALA A 111 -12.88 9.61 -8.95
N ASN A 112 -12.48 8.36 -8.66
CA ASN A 112 -12.68 7.71 -7.39
C ASN A 112 -11.34 7.25 -6.81
N LEU A 113 -11.12 7.58 -5.55
CA LEU A 113 -9.87 7.36 -4.82
C LEU A 113 -10.19 7.19 -3.33
N VAL A 114 -9.45 6.32 -2.67
CA VAL A 114 -9.33 6.30 -1.21
C VAL A 114 -7.89 5.98 -0.83
N ASP A 115 -7.34 6.79 0.06
CA ASP A 115 -6.06 6.55 0.72
C ASP A 115 -6.29 6.40 2.21
N ALA A 116 -5.66 5.40 2.81
CA ALA A 116 -5.78 5.08 4.21
C ALA A 116 -4.44 4.70 4.81
N LYS A 117 -4.24 5.02 6.09
CA LYS A 117 -3.03 4.69 6.84
C LYS A 117 -3.39 3.96 8.14
N HIS A 118 -2.64 2.92 8.48
CA HIS A 118 -2.71 2.33 9.81
C HIS A 118 -2.00 3.26 10.80
N PRO A 119 -2.67 3.70 11.89
CA PRO A 119 -2.13 4.74 12.77
C PRO A 119 -0.83 4.30 13.46
N GLU A 120 -0.72 3.02 13.82
CA GLU A 120 0.43 2.48 14.58
C GLU A 120 1.53 1.95 13.65
N ASP A 121 1.16 1.08 12.70
CA ASP A 121 2.16 0.39 11.86
C ASP A 121 2.60 1.20 10.64
N HIS A 122 2.01 2.39 10.44
CA HIS A 122 2.27 3.30 9.33
C HIS A 122 2.13 2.69 7.92
N GLN A 123 1.54 1.51 7.83
CA GLN A 123 1.15 0.86 6.59
C GLN A 123 0.13 1.73 5.86
N ALA A 124 0.30 1.87 4.55
CA ALA A 124 -0.60 2.66 3.72
C ALA A 124 -1.31 1.77 2.70
N ILE A 125 -2.58 2.04 2.48
CA ILE A 125 -3.44 1.34 1.53
C ILE A 125 -4.08 2.39 0.63
N SER A 126 -4.08 2.14 -0.67
CA SER A 126 -4.73 2.99 -1.66
C SER A 126 -5.57 2.15 -2.62
N ALA A 127 -6.71 2.71 -3.02
CA ALA A 127 -7.50 2.18 -4.12
C ALA A 127 -8.04 3.34 -4.96
N GLU A 128 -7.82 3.28 -6.27
CA GLU A 128 -8.26 4.31 -7.21
C GLU A 128 -8.66 3.71 -8.55
N ASP A 129 -9.48 4.44 -9.30
CA ASP A 129 -9.76 4.09 -10.70
C ASP A 129 -8.62 4.55 -11.62
N ILE A 130 -8.26 3.70 -12.60
CA ILE A 130 -7.21 4.00 -13.57
C ILE A 130 -7.73 4.03 -15.01
N ASP A 131 -8.89 3.41 -15.26
CA ASP A 131 -9.61 3.49 -16.54
C ASP A 131 -11.12 3.19 -16.34
N ASP A 132 -11.84 2.85 -17.42
CA ASP A 132 -13.29 2.56 -17.41
C ASP A 132 -13.66 1.16 -16.87
N SER A 133 -12.67 0.31 -16.63
CA SER A 133 -12.86 -1.10 -16.30
C SER A 133 -11.94 -1.60 -15.19
N LEU A 134 -10.99 -0.80 -14.73
CA LEU A 134 -9.97 -1.19 -13.76
C LEU A 134 -9.92 -0.24 -12.57
N LEU A 135 -9.77 -0.85 -11.41
CA LEU A 135 -9.19 -0.25 -10.22
C LEU A 135 -7.74 -0.70 -10.10
N VAL A 136 -6.89 0.15 -9.52
CA VAL A 136 -5.61 -0.29 -8.95
C VAL A 136 -5.74 -0.36 -7.44
N LEU A 137 -5.22 -1.43 -6.85
CA LEU A 137 -5.21 -1.68 -5.42
C LEU A 137 -3.76 -1.74 -4.97
N ILE A 138 -3.37 -0.83 -4.09
CA ILE A 138 -1.98 -0.62 -3.70
C ILE A 138 -1.86 -0.76 -2.19
N VAL A 139 -0.82 -1.46 -1.76
CA VAL A 139 -0.40 -1.55 -0.37
C VAL A 139 1.06 -1.15 -0.29
N ASN A 140 1.37 -0.20 0.58
CA ASN A 140 2.73 0.23 0.86
C ASN A 140 3.08 -0.07 2.32
N THR A 141 4.27 -0.61 2.54
CA THR A 141 4.80 -0.75 3.89
C THR A 141 5.58 0.50 4.28
N PRO A 142 5.75 0.79 5.59
CA PRO A 142 6.81 1.69 6.02
C PRO A 142 8.18 1.08 5.67
N CYS A 143 9.24 1.77 6.07
CA CYS A 143 10.57 1.15 6.10
C CYS A 143 10.57 -0.02 7.09
N LEU A 144 10.87 -1.22 6.59
CA LEU A 144 10.93 -2.46 7.36
C LEU A 144 12.37 -2.93 7.47
N LEU A 145 12.73 -3.41 8.67
CA LEU A 145 14.02 -4.03 8.90
C LEU A 145 13.86 -5.57 8.83
N PRO A 146 14.75 -6.29 8.12
CA PRO A 146 14.73 -7.75 8.13
C PRO A 146 14.85 -8.33 9.56
N PRO A 147 14.33 -9.55 9.79
CA PRO A 147 14.56 -10.23 11.06
C PRO A 147 16.05 -10.59 11.22
N GLY A 148 16.57 -10.51 12.45
CA GLY A 148 17.92 -10.96 12.78
C GLY A 148 19.06 -10.00 12.44
N VAL A 149 18.79 -8.82 11.86
CA VAL A 149 19.81 -7.80 11.60
C VAL A 149 19.78 -6.68 12.63
N SER A 150 20.96 -6.14 12.95
CA SER A 150 21.09 -4.92 13.75
C SER A 150 20.81 -3.69 12.90
N GLN A 151 20.01 -2.75 13.43
CA GLN A 151 19.69 -1.52 12.72
C GLN A 151 20.92 -0.60 12.70
N GLN A 152 21.38 -0.24 11.50
CA GLN A 152 22.41 0.77 11.33
C GLN A 152 21.88 2.14 11.81
N GLN A 153 22.72 2.86 12.55
CA GLN A 153 22.40 4.19 13.08
C GLN A 153 23.00 5.27 12.16
N PHE A 154 22.35 6.44 12.09
CA PHE A 154 22.81 7.64 11.38
C PHE A 154 22.99 8.82 12.34
#